data_AF-A0A1B6D8F1-F1
#
_entry.id   AF-A0A1B6D8F1-F1
#
_cell.length_a   1.000
_cell.length_b   1.000
_cell.length_c   1.000
_cell.angle_alpha   90.00
_cell.angle_beta   90.00
_cell.angle_gamma   90.00
#
_symmetry.space_group_name_H-M   'P 1'
#
loop_
_entity.id
_entity.type
_entity.pdbx_description
1 polymer ?
#
loop_
_entity_poly.entity_id
_entity_poly.type
_entity_poly.pdbx_seq_one_letter_code
_entity_poly.pdbx_strand_id
1 'polypeptide(L)'
;MNKVVGVKQYLVKPTAADINENVLSEQLVEESALTEELVKNAGQPLEVAIRQFDNFVRSLQIDPQSPMFRFVTDGQLPLRQCIHPEACSKDLELPSYYFMFHDLRKDFRAFYNAPDEQDLNSVIDLVNYLGMPIDRNNSEFYVKETKDMVNIVQRLIADGHCFSTPETIDARLEPGICLKDDEVDNNCVVRARGLPWQSSDQDVAKFFRGLNITKGGVALCLSVHGRRNGEALV
;
A
#
# COMPACT_ATOMS: atom_id res chain seq x y z
N MET A 1 -10.64 6.39 26.40
CA MET A 1 -10.64 7.42 25.34
C MET A 1 -9.41 7.16 24.48
N ASN A 2 -9.60 6.92 23.19
CA ASN A 2 -8.48 6.69 22.26
C ASN A 2 -7.70 7.99 22.09
N LYS A 3 -6.37 7.92 22.07
CA LYS A 3 -5.50 9.10 22.00
C LYS A 3 -4.48 8.94 20.88
N VAL A 4 -4.22 10.03 20.18
CA VAL A 4 -3.05 10.13 19.30
C VAL A 4 -1.81 10.29 20.18
N VAL A 5 -0.89 9.34 20.11
CA VAL A 5 0.33 9.31 20.94
C VAL A 5 1.53 9.95 20.26
N GLY A 6 1.46 10.16 18.94
CA GLY A 6 2.52 10.81 18.18
C GLY A 6 2.12 11.05 16.73
N VAL A 7 2.78 11.99 16.09
CA VAL A 7 2.61 12.34 14.67
C VAL A 7 3.98 12.44 14.04
N LYS A 8 4.15 11.87 12.86
CA LYS A 8 5.43 11.87 12.16
C LYS A 8 5.24 11.90 10.65
N GLN A 9 6.12 12.63 9.99
CA GLN A 9 6.17 12.76 8.55
C GLN A 9 7.63 12.59 8.10
N TYR A 10 7.79 11.90 6.98
CA TYR A 10 9.08 11.64 6.35
C TYR A 10 8.96 11.95 4.86
N LEU A 11 9.81 12.82 4.36
CA LEU A 11 9.87 13.09 2.93
C LEU A 11 10.75 12.05 2.25
N VAL A 12 10.18 11.21 1.39
CA VAL A 12 10.92 10.18 0.66
C VAL A 12 11.26 10.68 -0.74
N LYS A 13 12.54 10.59 -1.11
CA LYS A 13 12.99 10.99 -2.45
C LYS A 13 12.76 9.85 -3.45
N PRO A 14 12.04 10.10 -4.56
CA PRO A 14 11.91 9.12 -5.65
C PRO A 14 13.26 8.80 -6.28
N THR A 15 13.39 7.61 -6.87
CA THR A 15 14.62 7.19 -7.55
C THR A 15 14.57 7.42 -9.06
N ALA A 16 13.37 7.48 -9.64
CA ALA A 16 13.16 7.85 -11.03
C ALA A 16 12.83 9.34 -11.14
N ALA A 17 13.30 9.96 -12.22
CA ALA A 17 12.96 11.31 -12.64
C ALA A 17 12.50 11.29 -14.10
N ASP A 18 11.78 12.33 -14.53
CA ASP A 18 11.45 12.53 -15.93
C ASP A 18 12.70 12.90 -16.76
N ILE A 19 12.50 13.14 -18.05
CA ILE A 19 13.58 13.53 -18.98
C ILE A 19 14.27 14.86 -18.60
N ASN A 20 13.65 15.66 -17.73
CA ASN A 20 14.14 16.96 -17.25
C ASN A 20 14.67 16.89 -15.81
N GLU A 21 14.85 15.68 -15.26
CA GLU A 21 15.25 15.44 -13.87
C GLU A 21 14.26 15.98 -12.81
N ASN A 22 12.99 16.16 -13.18
CA ASN A 22 11.91 16.42 -12.24
C ASN A 22 11.42 15.10 -11.65
N VAL A 23 11.14 15.10 -10.35
CA VAL A 23 10.61 13.94 -9.63
C VAL A 23 9.16 14.11 -9.20
N LEU A 24 8.59 15.31 -9.38
CA LEU A 24 7.20 15.64 -9.10
C LEU A 24 6.44 15.91 -10.40
N SER A 25 5.19 15.47 -10.46
CA SER A 25 4.28 15.87 -11.53
C SER A 25 3.76 17.29 -11.31
N GLU A 26 3.38 17.97 -12.39
CA GLU A 26 2.79 19.32 -12.32
C GLU A 26 1.56 19.35 -11.40
N GLN A 27 0.68 18.35 -11.54
CA GLN A 27 -0.49 18.19 -10.67
C GLN A 27 -0.10 18.12 -9.18
N LEU A 28 0.94 17.35 -8.83
CA LEU A 28 1.38 17.21 -7.44
C LEU A 28 1.96 18.52 -6.88
N VAL A 29 2.61 19.32 -7.73
CA VAL A 29 3.13 20.64 -7.36
C VAL A 29 2.00 21.64 -7.15
N GLU A 30 0.90 21.55 -7.91
CA GLU A 30 -0.27 22.41 -7.74
C GLU A 30 -1.10 22.04 -6.49
N GLU A 31 -1.22 20.75 -6.19
CA GLU A 31 -2.07 20.23 -5.10
C GLU A 31 -1.36 20.12 -3.75
N SER A 32 -0.02 20.27 -3.71
CA SER A 32 0.76 20.09 -2.47
C SER A 32 1.76 21.21 -2.22
N ALA A 33 2.26 21.26 -0.99
CA ALA A 33 3.37 22.15 -0.61
C ALA A 33 4.76 21.60 -1.00
N LEU A 34 4.82 20.47 -1.73
CA LEU A 34 6.08 19.86 -2.14
C LEU A 34 6.70 20.66 -3.29
N THR A 35 8.00 20.92 -3.18
CA THR A 35 8.79 21.51 -4.26
C THR A 35 9.93 20.59 -4.65
N GLU A 36 10.37 20.67 -5.91
CA GLU A 36 11.55 19.96 -6.40
C GLU A 36 12.77 20.20 -5.50
N GLU A 37 13.00 21.46 -5.09
CA GLU A 37 14.09 21.83 -4.20
C GLU A 37 13.97 21.14 -2.82
N LEU A 38 12.77 21.12 -2.24
CA LEU A 38 12.52 20.47 -0.96
C LEU A 38 12.78 18.96 -1.05
N VAL A 39 12.30 18.30 -2.10
CA VAL A 39 12.53 16.86 -2.30
C VAL A 39 14.00 16.55 -2.57
N LYS A 40 14.70 17.39 -3.33
CA LYS A 40 16.13 17.22 -3.63
C LYS A 40 17.01 17.39 -2.39
N ASN A 41 16.69 18.37 -1.53
CA ASN A 41 17.53 18.74 -0.38
C ASN A 41 17.17 18.00 0.92
N ALA A 42 15.89 17.74 1.16
CA ALA A 42 15.40 17.15 2.42
C ALA A 42 14.85 15.72 2.25
N GLY A 43 14.65 15.27 1.02
CA GLY A 43 14.16 13.91 0.75
C GLY A 43 15.20 12.85 1.10
N GLN A 44 14.76 11.78 1.78
CA GLN A 44 15.60 10.67 2.18
C GLN A 44 15.23 9.36 1.45
N PRO A 45 16.13 8.37 1.39
CA PRO A 45 15.79 7.05 0.86
C PRO A 45 14.66 6.38 1.67
N LEU A 46 13.83 5.57 1.00
CA LEU A 46 12.71 4.86 1.63
C LEU A 46 13.17 4.00 2.82
N GLU A 47 14.27 3.27 2.67
CA GLU A 47 14.86 2.44 3.74
C GLU A 47 15.14 3.26 5.02
N VAL A 48 15.63 4.49 4.86
CA VAL A 48 15.91 5.38 5.99
C VAL A 48 14.61 5.81 6.67
N ALA A 49 13.58 6.13 5.90
CA ALA A 49 12.26 6.49 6.44
C ALA A 49 11.62 5.32 7.20
N ILE A 50 11.70 4.09 6.68
CA ILE A 50 11.20 2.88 7.37
C ILE A 50 11.92 2.67 8.69
N ARG A 51 13.26 2.75 8.70
CA ARG A 51 14.06 2.62 9.93
C ARG A 51 13.74 3.72 10.94
N GLN A 52 13.58 4.96 10.49
CA GLN A 52 13.19 6.07 11.37
C GLN A 52 11.78 5.88 11.93
N PHE A 53 10.86 5.32 11.16
CA PHE A 53 9.51 5.00 11.62
C PHE A 53 9.53 3.92 12.69
N ASP A 54 10.28 2.83 12.50
CA ASP A 54 10.44 1.77 13.53
C ASP A 54 11.00 2.36 14.85
N ASN A 55 12.07 3.17 14.75
CA ASN A 55 12.64 3.87 15.91
C ASN A 55 11.63 4.80 16.60
N PHE A 56 10.83 5.52 15.82
CA PHE A 56 9.79 6.39 16.36
C PHE A 56 8.73 5.60 17.11
N VAL A 57 8.22 4.51 16.54
CA VAL A 57 7.22 3.65 17.21
C VAL A 57 7.78 3.08 18.51
N ARG A 58 9.03 2.60 18.51
CA ARG A 58 9.70 2.12 19.74
C ARG A 58 9.90 3.21 20.77
N SER A 59 10.18 4.44 20.36
CA SER A 59 10.30 5.59 21.28
C SER A 59 9.01 5.92 22.01
N LEU A 60 7.86 5.54 21.42
CA LEU A 60 6.53 5.64 22.03
C LEU A 60 6.21 4.44 22.95
N GLN A 61 7.18 3.55 23.20
CA GLN A 61 7.01 2.30 23.97
C GLN A 61 6.00 1.33 23.36
N ILE A 62 5.84 1.39 22.03
CA ILE A 62 5.00 0.47 21.27
C ILE A 62 5.92 -0.55 20.60
N ASP A 63 5.59 -1.83 20.70
CA ASP A 63 6.25 -2.89 19.93
C ASP A 63 5.61 -2.99 18.54
N PRO A 64 6.31 -2.58 17.46
CA PRO A 64 5.77 -2.68 16.10
C PRO A 64 5.59 -4.13 15.63
N GLN A 65 6.20 -5.11 16.30
CA GLN A 65 6.02 -6.54 15.99
C GLN A 65 4.80 -7.14 16.68
N SER A 66 4.14 -6.39 17.57
CA SER A 66 2.92 -6.84 18.23
C SER A 66 1.84 -7.15 17.18
N PRO A 67 1.08 -8.25 17.33
CA PRO A 67 -0.05 -8.53 16.46
C PRO A 67 -1.17 -7.47 16.57
N MET A 68 -1.14 -6.63 17.61
CA MET A 68 -2.08 -5.51 17.79
C MET A 68 -1.61 -4.21 17.11
N PHE A 69 -0.38 -4.16 16.60
CA PHE A 69 0.12 -3.02 15.82
C PHE A 69 -0.25 -3.21 14.35
N ARG A 70 -1.05 -2.31 13.79
CA ARG A 70 -1.55 -2.39 12.41
C ARG A 70 -1.59 -1.00 11.78
N PHE A 71 -1.34 -0.96 10.47
CA PHE A 71 -1.63 0.22 9.67
C PHE A 71 -3.12 0.31 9.38
N VAL A 72 -3.64 1.53 9.28
CA VAL A 72 -4.95 1.85 8.71
C VAL A 72 -4.67 2.81 7.55
N THR A 73 -5.09 2.47 6.34
CA THR A 73 -4.81 3.24 5.12
C THR A 73 -6.10 3.65 4.41
N ASP A 74 -6.06 4.74 3.64
CA ASP A 74 -7.18 5.10 2.75
C ASP A 74 -7.22 4.16 1.53
N GLY A 75 -7.94 3.05 1.69
CA GLY A 75 -7.95 2.00 0.69
C GLY A 75 -6.67 1.17 0.70
N GLN A 76 -6.56 0.31 -0.31
CA GLN A 76 -5.47 -0.66 -0.43
C GLN A 76 -4.18 -0.13 -1.10
N LEU A 77 -4.28 0.95 -1.88
CA LEU A 77 -3.20 1.41 -2.75
C LEU A 77 -1.91 1.83 -2.02
N PRO A 78 -1.96 2.56 -0.88
CA PRO A 78 -0.74 3.05 -0.24
C PRO A 78 0.27 1.95 0.10
N LEU A 79 -0.20 0.79 0.57
CA LEU A 79 0.68 -0.35 0.81
C LEU A 79 0.87 -1.19 -0.45
N ARG A 80 -0.22 -1.63 -1.09
CA ARG A 80 -0.15 -2.61 -2.19
C ARG A 80 0.53 -2.06 -3.45
N GLN A 81 0.37 -0.78 -3.76
CA GLN A 81 0.78 -0.19 -5.05
C GLN A 81 1.83 0.92 -4.90
N CYS A 82 2.12 1.38 -3.67
CA CYS A 82 3.21 2.34 -3.43
C CYS A 82 4.36 1.69 -2.65
N ILE A 83 4.17 1.35 -1.38
CA ILE A 83 5.27 0.90 -0.51
C ILE A 83 5.87 -0.45 -0.96
N HIS A 84 5.04 -1.44 -1.29
CA HIS A 84 5.53 -2.77 -1.66
C HIS A 84 6.28 -2.78 -3.01
N PRO A 85 5.75 -2.20 -4.10
CA PRO A 85 6.49 -2.12 -5.36
C PRO A 85 7.79 -1.33 -5.23
N GLU A 86 7.78 -0.21 -4.49
CA GLU A 86 8.98 0.61 -4.29
C GLU A 86 10.05 -0.09 -3.44
N ALA A 87 9.64 -0.87 -2.44
CA ALA A 87 10.56 -1.71 -1.70
C ALA A 87 11.14 -2.83 -2.59
N CYS A 88 10.31 -3.48 -3.41
CA CYS A 88 10.75 -4.55 -4.29
C CYS A 88 11.71 -4.05 -5.39
N SER A 89 11.45 -2.89 -5.98
CA SER A 89 12.31 -2.29 -7.01
C SER A 89 13.71 -1.91 -6.49
N LYS A 90 13.82 -1.69 -5.17
CA LYS A 90 15.06 -1.32 -4.46
C LYS A 90 15.67 -2.48 -3.67
N ASP A 91 15.15 -3.70 -3.82
CA ASP A 91 15.55 -4.88 -3.04
C ASP A 91 15.53 -4.67 -1.52
N LEU A 92 14.57 -3.87 -1.03
CA LEU A 92 14.38 -3.61 0.40
C LEU A 92 13.48 -4.67 1.02
N GLU A 93 13.91 -5.18 2.18
CA GLU A 93 13.06 -6.01 3.02
C GLU A 93 12.19 -5.14 3.93
N LEU A 94 10.88 -5.25 3.78
CA LEU A 94 9.93 -4.59 4.66
C LEU A 94 9.76 -5.39 5.97
N PRO A 95 9.63 -4.72 7.13
CA PRO A 95 9.19 -5.38 8.35
C PRO A 95 7.83 -6.07 8.19
N SER A 96 7.60 -7.16 8.92
CA SER A 96 6.39 -8.00 8.83
C SER A 96 5.08 -7.23 8.99
N TYR A 97 5.05 -6.17 9.80
CA TYR A 97 3.86 -5.34 10.02
C TYR A 97 3.44 -4.49 8.81
N TYR A 98 4.24 -4.42 7.74
CA TYR A 98 3.83 -3.84 6.44
C TYR A 98 3.01 -4.79 5.57
N PHE A 99 2.89 -6.07 5.96
CA PHE A 99 2.18 -7.10 5.21
C PHE A 99 0.74 -7.31 5.72
N MET A 100 0.28 -6.49 6.66
CA MET A 100 -1.07 -6.57 7.22
C MET A 100 -1.59 -5.20 7.62
N PHE A 101 -2.78 -4.83 7.15
CA PHE A 101 -3.34 -3.49 7.35
C PHE A 101 -4.86 -3.50 7.31
N HIS A 102 -5.47 -2.40 7.73
CA HIS A 102 -6.89 -2.15 7.62
C HIS A 102 -7.16 -1.16 6.48
N ASP A 103 -8.06 -1.54 5.58
CA ASP A 103 -8.58 -0.65 4.55
C ASP A 103 -9.73 0.15 5.17
N LEU A 104 -9.47 1.44 5.46
CA LEU A 104 -10.43 2.30 6.14
C LEU A 104 -11.77 2.39 5.39
N ARG A 105 -11.75 2.41 4.06
CA ARG A 105 -12.96 2.50 3.23
C ARG A 105 -13.77 1.21 3.28
N LYS A 106 -13.11 0.04 3.29
CA LYS A 106 -13.79 -1.25 3.45
C LYS A 106 -14.35 -1.43 4.86
N ASP A 107 -13.55 -1.16 5.89
CA ASP A 107 -13.99 -1.25 7.29
C ASP A 107 -15.19 -0.31 7.55
N PHE A 108 -15.15 0.91 7.00
CA PHE A 108 -16.25 1.86 7.08
C PHE A 108 -17.53 1.33 6.42
N ARG A 109 -17.45 0.88 5.16
CA ARG A 109 -18.60 0.37 4.41
C ARG A 109 -19.23 -0.82 5.11
N ALA A 110 -18.40 -1.78 5.54
CA ALA A 110 -18.85 -2.98 6.24
C ALA A 110 -19.53 -2.63 7.57
N PHE A 111 -18.99 -1.68 8.33
CA PHE A 111 -19.53 -1.32 9.63
C PHE A 111 -20.87 -0.56 9.54
N TYR A 112 -20.97 0.44 8.65
CA TYR A 112 -22.19 1.22 8.50
C TYR A 112 -23.21 0.60 7.55
N ASN A 113 -22.91 -0.55 6.94
CA ASN A 113 -23.70 -1.17 5.88
C ASN A 113 -24.01 -0.17 4.75
N ALA A 114 -23.00 0.61 4.35
CA ALA A 114 -23.17 1.60 3.29
C ALA A 114 -23.48 0.90 1.96
N PRO A 115 -24.50 1.35 1.20
CA PRO A 115 -24.86 0.74 -0.08
C PRO A 115 -23.70 0.76 -1.09
N ASP A 116 -23.58 -0.29 -1.91
CA ASP A 116 -22.54 -0.38 -2.94
C ASP A 116 -22.62 0.74 -3.99
N GLU A 117 -23.84 1.25 -4.23
CA GLU A 117 -24.13 2.37 -5.13
C GLU A 117 -23.64 3.71 -4.57
N GLN A 118 -23.27 3.78 -3.29
CA GLN A 118 -22.82 5.00 -2.66
C GLN A 118 -21.33 5.23 -2.93
N ASP A 119 -21.03 6.37 -3.56
CA ASP A 119 -19.68 6.83 -3.83
C ASP A 119 -18.95 7.22 -2.53
N LEU A 120 -18.32 6.23 -1.90
CA LEU A 120 -17.43 6.38 -0.75
C LEU A 120 -15.98 6.11 -1.17
N ASN A 121 -15.53 6.86 -2.18
CA ASN A 121 -14.31 6.55 -2.92
C ASN A 121 -13.09 7.32 -2.38
N SER A 122 -13.29 8.26 -1.45
CA SER A 122 -12.24 9.06 -0.84
C SER A 122 -12.50 9.31 0.66
N VAL A 123 -11.47 9.76 1.39
CA VAL A 123 -11.59 10.18 2.80
C VAL A 123 -12.65 11.28 2.96
N ILE A 124 -12.72 12.24 2.03
CA ILE A 124 -13.68 13.35 2.11
C ILE A 124 -15.13 12.87 1.99
N ASP A 125 -15.40 11.82 1.21
CA ASP A 125 -16.73 11.21 1.13
C ASP A 125 -17.14 10.60 2.48
N LEU A 126 -16.21 9.95 3.19
CA LEU A 126 -16.46 9.40 4.53
C LEU A 126 -16.73 10.50 5.56
N VAL A 127 -15.95 11.59 5.52
CA VAL A 127 -16.15 12.78 6.37
C VAL A 127 -17.55 13.37 6.13
N ASN A 128 -17.95 13.53 4.86
CA ASN A 128 -19.26 14.03 4.48
C ASN A 128 -20.38 13.11 4.95
N TYR A 129 -20.24 11.79 4.76
CA TYR A 129 -21.22 10.80 5.20
C TYR A 129 -21.47 10.89 6.71
N LEU A 130 -20.41 11.05 7.51
CA LEU A 130 -20.50 11.15 8.97
C LEU A 130 -20.98 12.53 9.45
N GLY A 131 -21.16 13.51 8.56
CA GLY A 131 -21.48 14.90 8.91
C GLY A 131 -20.39 15.56 9.76
N MET A 132 -19.12 15.19 9.55
CA MET A 132 -18.01 15.73 10.32
C MET A 132 -17.62 17.14 9.87
N PRO A 133 -17.12 18.01 10.77
CA PRO A 133 -16.60 19.31 10.38
C PRO A 133 -15.39 19.17 9.45
N ILE A 134 -15.40 19.88 8.31
CA ILE A 134 -14.28 19.93 7.37
C ILE A 134 -13.44 21.16 7.70
N ASP A 135 -12.19 20.96 8.11
CA ASP A 135 -11.23 22.06 8.24
C ASP A 135 -10.70 22.46 6.86
N ARG A 136 -11.15 23.61 6.36
CA ARG A 136 -10.75 24.17 5.07
C ARG A 136 -9.46 25.01 5.14
N ASN A 137 -8.95 25.29 6.33
CA ASN A 137 -7.87 26.26 6.54
C ASN A 137 -6.48 25.62 6.67
N ASN A 138 -6.39 24.30 6.79
CA ASN A 138 -5.12 23.60 6.89
C ASN A 138 -4.61 23.20 5.48
N SER A 139 -3.62 23.94 4.97
CA SER A 139 -3.10 23.81 3.60
C SER A 139 -2.12 22.63 3.40
N GLU A 140 -1.69 21.96 4.46
CA GLU A 140 -0.84 20.78 4.33
C GLU A 140 -1.70 19.56 3.97
N PHE A 141 -1.88 19.33 2.66
CA PHE A 141 -2.71 18.25 2.07
C PHE A 141 -2.63 16.91 2.83
N TYR A 142 -1.42 16.38 3.02
CA TYR A 142 -1.20 15.10 3.70
C TYR A 142 -1.54 15.11 5.19
N VAL A 143 -1.30 16.24 5.86
CA VAL A 143 -1.61 16.40 7.29
C VAL A 143 -3.11 16.53 7.47
N LYS A 144 -3.81 17.22 6.56
CA LYS A 144 -5.26 17.32 6.57
C LYS A 144 -5.90 15.94 6.37
N GLU A 145 -5.53 15.22 5.32
CA GLU A 145 -6.11 13.90 5.04
C GLU A 145 -5.84 12.90 6.18
N THR A 146 -4.62 12.87 6.72
CA THR A 146 -4.29 12.03 7.88
C THR A 146 -5.14 12.38 9.10
N LYS A 147 -5.37 13.67 9.37
CA LYS A 147 -6.25 14.11 10.47
C LYS A 147 -7.70 13.67 10.25
N ASP A 148 -8.21 13.82 9.03
CA ASP A 148 -9.56 13.40 8.66
C ASP A 148 -9.72 11.88 8.86
N MET A 149 -8.74 11.08 8.42
CA MET A 149 -8.69 9.64 8.68
C MET A 149 -8.71 9.30 10.18
N VAL A 150 -7.91 10.01 11.00
CA VAL A 150 -7.89 9.80 12.46
C VAL A 150 -9.25 10.08 13.08
N ASN A 151 -9.95 11.13 12.64
CA ASN A 151 -11.29 11.46 13.12
C ASN A 151 -12.31 10.38 12.75
N ILE A 152 -12.24 9.85 11.52
CA ILE A 152 -13.07 8.72 11.07
C ILE A 152 -12.80 7.48 11.92
N VAL A 153 -11.53 7.12 12.14
CA VAL A 153 -11.14 5.97 12.97
C VAL A 153 -11.65 6.13 14.40
N GLN A 154 -11.51 7.32 15.00
CA GLN A 154 -12.03 7.60 16.34
C GLN A 154 -13.55 7.47 16.40
N ARG A 155 -14.26 7.92 15.36
CA ARG A 155 -15.72 7.81 15.28
C ARG A 155 -16.17 6.37 15.10
N LEU A 156 -15.54 5.60 14.22
CA LEU A 156 -15.79 4.17 14.05
C LEU A 156 -15.69 3.44 15.39
N ILE A 157 -14.61 3.67 16.15
CA ILE A 157 -14.44 3.03 17.46
C ILE A 157 -15.48 3.52 18.47
N ALA A 158 -15.82 4.81 18.47
CA ALA A 158 -16.85 5.37 19.35
C ALA A 158 -18.23 4.77 19.07
N ASP A 159 -18.53 4.48 17.81
CA ASP A 159 -19.78 3.85 17.37
C ASP A 159 -19.77 2.32 17.57
N GLY A 160 -18.63 1.72 17.94
CA GLY A 160 -18.50 0.31 18.33
C GLY A 160 -17.77 -0.59 17.34
N HIS A 161 -17.17 -0.04 16.28
CA HIS A 161 -16.36 -0.81 15.34
C HIS A 161 -15.10 -1.38 16.00
N CYS A 162 -14.74 -2.61 15.63
CA CYS A 162 -13.51 -3.26 16.02
C CYS A 162 -12.76 -3.74 14.76
N PHE A 163 -11.57 -3.19 14.56
CA PHE A 163 -10.64 -3.52 13.47
C PHE A 163 -10.13 -4.96 13.62
N SER A 164 -10.91 -5.93 13.12
CA SER A 164 -10.70 -7.37 13.34
C SER A 164 -10.44 -8.15 12.05
N THR A 165 -10.75 -7.58 10.89
CA THR A 165 -10.60 -8.19 9.57
C THR A 165 -9.57 -7.43 8.73
N PRO A 166 -8.26 -7.59 8.99
CA PRO A 166 -7.24 -6.92 8.20
C PRO A 166 -7.09 -7.53 6.80
N GLU A 167 -6.67 -6.70 5.87
CA GLU A 167 -6.10 -7.06 4.59
C GLU A 167 -4.67 -7.61 4.78
N THR A 168 -4.29 -8.60 3.96
CA THR A 168 -2.94 -9.18 3.96
C THR A 168 -2.23 -8.94 2.64
N ILE A 169 -0.90 -8.85 2.68
CA ILE A 169 -0.05 -8.85 1.49
C ILE A 169 0.85 -10.08 1.57
N ASP A 170 0.89 -10.88 0.51
CA ASP A 170 1.66 -12.12 0.53
C ASP A 170 3.16 -11.81 0.40
N ALA A 171 3.93 -12.29 1.39
CA ALA A 171 5.38 -12.10 1.41
C ALA A 171 6.10 -13.00 0.39
N ARG A 172 5.53 -14.17 0.11
CA ARG A 172 6.10 -15.21 -0.76
C ARG A 172 4.98 -15.86 -1.57
N LEU A 173 5.34 -16.41 -2.73
CA LEU A 173 4.41 -17.23 -3.49
C LEU A 173 4.28 -18.59 -2.80
N GLU A 174 3.06 -18.94 -2.43
CA GLU A 174 2.75 -20.26 -1.91
C GLU A 174 2.71 -21.27 -3.06
N PRO A 175 3.38 -22.43 -2.93
CA PRO A 175 3.27 -23.50 -3.92
C PRO A 175 1.83 -23.98 -4.05
N GLY A 176 1.41 -24.30 -5.26
CA GLY A 176 0.09 -24.82 -5.56
C GLY A 176 0.07 -25.54 -6.90
N ILE A 177 -0.92 -26.41 -7.08
CA ILE A 177 -1.20 -27.07 -8.36
C ILE A 177 -2.49 -26.45 -8.87
N CYS A 178 -2.42 -25.77 -10.01
CA CYS A 178 -3.63 -25.38 -10.74
C CYS A 178 -4.14 -26.58 -11.53
N LEU A 179 -5.32 -27.07 -11.19
CA LEU A 179 -5.99 -28.14 -11.92
C LEU A 179 -6.59 -27.57 -13.21
N LYS A 180 -6.80 -28.44 -14.19
CA LYS A 180 -7.39 -28.04 -15.48
C LYS A 180 -8.80 -27.47 -15.34
N ASP A 181 -9.50 -27.88 -14.29
CA ASP A 181 -10.89 -27.49 -14.01
C ASP A 181 -10.97 -26.29 -13.04
N ASP A 182 -9.83 -25.74 -12.60
CA ASP A 182 -9.84 -24.53 -11.80
C ASP A 182 -10.29 -23.34 -12.67
N GLU A 183 -11.38 -22.70 -12.28
CA GLU A 183 -11.82 -21.46 -12.92
C GLU A 183 -10.88 -20.32 -12.52
N VAL A 184 -10.18 -19.77 -13.50
CA VAL A 184 -9.38 -18.55 -13.35
C VAL A 184 -10.12 -17.43 -14.08
N ASP A 185 -10.40 -16.33 -13.38
CA ASP A 185 -10.97 -15.14 -14.02
C ASP A 185 -9.97 -14.58 -15.05
N ASN A 186 -10.37 -14.56 -16.32
CA ASN A 186 -9.55 -14.05 -17.41
C ASN A 186 -9.15 -12.57 -17.21
N ASN A 187 -9.89 -11.81 -16.40
CA ASN A 187 -9.56 -10.42 -16.07
C ASN A 187 -8.45 -10.29 -15.01
N CYS A 188 -8.05 -11.40 -14.38
CA CYS A 188 -7.02 -11.43 -13.33
C CYS A 188 -5.72 -12.10 -13.79
N VAL A 189 -5.56 -12.41 -15.08
CA VAL A 189 -4.35 -13.03 -15.63
C VAL A 189 -3.54 -12.02 -16.42
N VAL A 190 -2.25 -11.94 -16.13
CA VAL A 190 -1.28 -11.11 -16.86
C VAL A 190 -0.19 -11.95 -17.48
N ARG A 191 0.26 -11.56 -18.68
CA ARG A 191 1.43 -12.17 -19.33
C ARG A 191 2.63 -11.25 -19.20
N ALA A 192 3.59 -11.64 -18.39
CA ALA A 192 4.88 -10.98 -18.30
C ALA A 192 5.81 -11.45 -19.44
N ARG A 193 6.60 -10.53 -20.01
CA ARG A 193 7.59 -10.81 -21.06
C ARG A 193 8.90 -10.09 -20.76
N GLY A 194 9.99 -10.61 -21.31
CA GLY A 194 11.33 -10.03 -21.10
C GLY A 194 11.96 -10.43 -19.77
N LEU A 195 11.50 -11.53 -19.17
CA LEU A 195 12.08 -12.03 -17.92
C LEU A 195 13.52 -12.52 -18.17
N PRO A 196 14.46 -12.23 -17.27
CA PRO A 196 15.75 -12.90 -17.23
C PRO A 196 15.58 -14.42 -17.27
N TRP A 197 16.44 -15.13 -18.02
CA TRP A 197 16.33 -16.59 -18.15
C TRP A 197 16.49 -17.33 -16.81
N GLN A 198 17.14 -16.72 -15.82
CA GLN A 198 17.32 -17.29 -14.49
C GLN A 198 16.15 -17.01 -13.53
N SER A 199 15.19 -16.15 -13.89
CA SER A 199 14.06 -15.81 -13.02
C SER A 199 13.28 -17.04 -12.59
N SER A 200 13.04 -17.11 -11.28
CA SER A 200 12.15 -18.08 -10.64
C SER A 200 10.71 -17.55 -10.57
N ASP A 201 9.78 -18.43 -10.23
CA ASP A 201 8.41 -18.08 -9.86
C ASP A 201 8.35 -17.10 -8.67
N GLN A 202 9.24 -17.27 -7.69
CA GLN A 202 9.38 -16.35 -6.55
C GLN A 202 9.86 -14.96 -6.96
N ASP A 203 10.76 -14.85 -7.95
CA ASP A 203 11.21 -13.54 -8.46
C ASP A 203 10.06 -12.79 -9.14
N VAL A 204 9.25 -13.52 -9.92
CA VAL A 204 8.04 -12.98 -10.56
C VAL A 204 7.03 -12.55 -9.50
N ALA A 205 6.79 -13.38 -8.50
CA ALA A 205 5.85 -13.04 -7.44
C ALA A 205 6.31 -11.85 -6.58
N LYS A 206 7.62 -11.74 -6.33
CA LYS A 206 8.22 -10.57 -5.67
C LYS A 206 8.00 -9.29 -6.50
N PHE A 207 8.12 -9.37 -7.83
CA PHE A 207 7.84 -8.23 -8.71
C PHE A 207 6.38 -7.76 -8.63
N PHE A 208 5.42 -8.69 -8.55
CA PHE A 208 3.99 -8.40 -8.41
C PHE A 208 3.51 -8.28 -6.95
N ARG A 209 4.43 -8.16 -5.98
CA ARG A 209 4.08 -8.07 -4.56
C ARG A 209 3.13 -6.89 -4.31
N GLY A 210 2.06 -7.17 -3.55
CA GLY A 210 0.95 -6.24 -3.34
C GLY A 210 -0.34 -6.70 -4.03
N LEU A 211 -0.26 -7.50 -5.08
CA LEU A 211 -1.43 -8.03 -5.80
C LEU A 211 -1.95 -9.38 -5.28
N ASN A 212 -1.22 -10.05 -4.38
CA ASN A 212 -1.52 -11.38 -3.83
C ASN A 212 -1.81 -12.42 -4.91
N ILE A 213 -0.75 -13.01 -5.45
CA ILE A 213 -0.87 -14.08 -6.45
C ILE A 213 -1.38 -15.35 -5.77
N THR A 214 -2.34 -16.01 -6.41
CA THR A 214 -2.88 -17.27 -5.92
C THR A 214 -1.80 -18.36 -5.80
N LYS A 215 -2.08 -19.41 -5.02
CA LYS A 215 -1.12 -20.50 -4.82
C LYS A 215 -0.80 -21.18 -6.15
N GLY A 216 0.49 -21.29 -6.48
CA GLY A 216 0.93 -21.82 -7.77
C GLY A 216 0.58 -20.95 -8.98
N GLY A 217 0.11 -19.72 -8.77
CA GLY A 217 -0.34 -18.79 -9.80
C GLY A 217 0.78 -18.16 -10.64
N VAL A 218 1.95 -18.81 -10.76
CA VAL A 218 3.02 -18.36 -11.67
C VAL A 218 3.45 -19.54 -12.53
N ALA A 219 3.21 -19.42 -13.83
CA ALA A 219 3.62 -20.41 -14.82
C ALA A 219 4.70 -19.81 -15.74
N LEU A 220 5.95 -20.28 -15.60
CA LEU A 220 7.03 -19.92 -16.51
C LEU A 220 6.86 -20.64 -17.86
N CYS A 221 6.82 -19.88 -18.94
CA CYS A 221 6.64 -20.42 -20.28
C CYS A 221 7.92 -21.08 -20.80
N LEU A 222 7.75 -22.26 -21.41
CA LEU A 222 8.82 -23.03 -22.02
C LEU A 222 8.73 -22.98 -23.55
N SER A 223 9.89 -22.93 -24.19
CA SER A 223 10.05 -23.17 -25.62
C SER A 223 9.80 -24.65 -25.96
N VAL A 224 9.68 -24.95 -27.25
CA VAL A 224 9.55 -26.32 -27.77
C VAL A 224 10.71 -27.25 -27.37
N HIS A 225 11.86 -26.69 -26.98
CA HIS A 225 13.04 -27.42 -26.50
C HIS A 225 13.06 -27.58 -24.97
N GLY A 226 11.98 -27.23 -24.27
CA GLY A 226 11.88 -27.30 -22.81
C GLY A 226 12.66 -26.22 -22.05
N ARG A 227 13.20 -25.20 -22.73
CA ARG A 227 13.93 -24.09 -22.11
C ARG A 227 13.01 -22.90 -21.86
N ARG A 228 13.21 -22.16 -20.76
CA ARG A 228 12.50 -20.90 -20.47
C ARG A 228 12.63 -19.92 -21.65
N ASN A 229 11.51 -19.32 -22.07
CA ASN A 229 11.47 -18.40 -23.20
C ASN A 229 11.45 -16.91 -22.80
N GLY A 230 11.58 -16.61 -21.50
CA GLY A 230 11.52 -15.23 -20.97
C GLY A 230 10.11 -14.69 -20.82
N GLU A 231 9.09 -15.54 -20.75
CA GLU A 231 7.70 -15.17 -20.48
C GLU A 231 7.12 -15.94 -19.28
N ALA A 232 6.14 -15.35 -18.62
CA ALA A 232 5.36 -15.98 -17.57
C ALA A 232 3.88 -15.62 -17.69
N LEU A 233 3.00 -16.54 -17.31
CA LEU A 233 1.60 -16.26 -17.00
C LEU A 233 1.48 -16.15 -15.47
N VAL A 234 0.86 -15.08 -15.01
CA VAL A 234 0.64 -14.75 -13.60
C VAL A 234 -0.83 -14.48 -13.38
#